data_AF-A0A2X3JEX8-F1
#
_entry.id   AF-A0A2X3JEX8-F1
#
_cell.length_a   1.000
_cell.length_b   1.000
_cell.length_c   1.000
_cell.angle_alpha   90.00
_cell.angle_beta   90.00
_cell.angle_gamma   90.00
#
_symmetry.space_group_name_H-M   'P 1'
#
loop_
_entity.id
_entity.type
_entity.pdbx_description
1 polymer ?
#
loop_
_entity_poly.entity_id
_entity_poly.type
_entity_poly.pdbx_seq_one_letter_code
_entity_poly.pdbx_strand_id
1 'polypeptide(L)'
;MKKRVLALCLASFFSVNAFALVPPGNDVTTKPDLYYLTNAQAIDSLALLPPPPAVGSIAFLNDQAMYEQGRLLRNTERGKLAAEDANLSAGGVANAFSSAFGSPITEKDAPQLHKLLTNMIEDAGDLATRSAKEKYMRIRPFAFYGVSTCNTTEQDKLAKNGSYPSGHTSIGWATALVLARSTRSGKTKF
;
A
#
# COMPACT_ATOMS: atom_id res chain seq x y z
N MET A 1 -30.13 64.81 -24.78
CA MET A 1 -29.86 63.39 -25.10
C MET A 1 -28.64 62.92 -24.30
N LYS A 2 -28.79 61.97 -23.37
CA LYS A 2 -27.75 61.04 -22.87
C LYS A 2 -28.39 60.11 -21.83
N LYS A 3 -28.93 58.99 -22.32
CA LYS A 3 -29.38 57.86 -21.48
C LYS A 3 -28.12 57.19 -20.92
N ARG A 4 -27.96 57.09 -19.61
CA ARG A 4 -26.93 56.25 -18.99
C ARG A 4 -27.58 54.96 -18.50
N VAL A 5 -27.13 53.88 -19.12
CA VAL A 5 -27.60 52.50 -18.96
C VAL A 5 -27.16 51.97 -17.60
N LEU A 6 -28.11 51.35 -16.90
CA LEU A 6 -27.93 50.62 -15.66
C LEU A 6 -27.23 49.29 -15.98
N ALA A 7 -26.05 49.04 -15.40
CA ALA A 7 -25.38 47.74 -15.48
C ALA A 7 -25.42 47.08 -14.10
N LEU A 8 -26.33 46.11 -13.93
CA LEU A 8 -26.31 45.18 -12.80
C LEU A 8 -25.23 44.13 -13.07
N CYS A 9 -24.16 44.11 -12.26
CA CYS A 9 -23.23 42.99 -12.20
C CYS A 9 -23.72 41.99 -11.14
N LEU A 10 -24.50 40.97 -11.55
CA LEU A 10 -24.64 39.75 -10.75
C LEU A 10 -23.43 38.86 -11.02
N ALA A 11 -22.44 38.90 -10.12
CA ALA A 11 -21.39 37.88 -10.06
C ALA A 11 -21.88 36.75 -9.15
N SER A 12 -22.51 35.73 -9.74
CA SER A 12 -22.83 34.48 -9.06
C SER A 12 -21.53 33.70 -8.80
N PHE A 13 -21.11 33.64 -7.54
CA PHE A 13 -20.06 32.73 -7.07
C PHE A 13 -20.54 31.27 -7.22
N PHE A 14 -20.17 30.62 -8.32
CA PHE A 14 -20.23 29.17 -8.42
C PHE A 14 -19.03 28.59 -7.67
N SER A 15 -19.26 28.18 -6.42
CA SER A 15 -18.32 27.34 -5.68
C SER A 15 -18.33 25.95 -6.32
N VAL A 16 -17.36 25.66 -7.18
CA VAL A 16 -17.15 24.32 -7.71
C VAL A 16 -16.53 23.49 -6.58
N ASN A 17 -17.31 22.62 -5.96
CA ASN A 17 -16.75 21.58 -5.10
C ASN A 17 -15.92 20.65 -5.99
N ALA A 18 -14.60 20.72 -5.89
CA ALA A 18 -13.72 19.73 -6.48
C ALA A 18 -13.92 18.43 -5.72
N PHE A 19 -14.77 17.54 -6.23
CA PHE A 19 -14.80 16.16 -5.77
C PHE A 19 -13.40 15.57 -6.02
N ALA A 20 -12.79 15.04 -4.96
CA ALA A 20 -11.56 14.27 -5.10
C ALA A 20 -11.85 13.14 -6.11
N LEU A 21 -11.09 13.12 -7.21
CA LEU A 21 -11.20 12.08 -8.23
C LEU A 21 -10.85 10.75 -7.56
N VAL A 22 -11.85 9.87 -7.46
CA VAL A 22 -11.66 8.48 -7.03
C VAL A 22 -10.80 7.78 -8.10
N PRO A 23 -9.58 7.33 -7.78
CA PRO A 23 -8.72 6.68 -8.76
C PRO A 23 -9.40 5.42 -9.31
N PRO A 24 -9.55 5.27 -10.65
CA PRO A 24 -10.14 4.07 -11.23
C PRO A 24 -9.22 2.87 -10.96
N GLY A 25 -9.80 1.68 -10.84
CA GLY A 25 -9.03 0.48 -10.56
C GLY A 25 -9.91 -0.68 -10.12
N ASN A 26 -9.29 -1.81 -9.81
CA ASN A 26 -10.01 -2.94 -9.22
C ASN A 26 -10.48 -2.61 -7.81
N ASP A 27 -11.63 -3.16 -7.44
CA ASP A 27 -12.19 -3.08 -6.09
C ASP A 27 -13.10 -4.30 -5.85
N VAL A 28 -13.89 -4.29 -4.78
CA VAL A 28 -14.82 -5.40 -4.44
C VAL A 28 -15.82 -5.72 -5.55
N THR A 29 -16.16 -4.77 -6.43
CA THR A 29 -17.10 -5.00 -7.53
C THR A 29 -16.48 -5.75 -8.70
N THR A 30 -15.14 -5.71 -8.85
CA THR A 30 -14.43 -6.40 -9.94
C THR A 30 -13.63 -7.61 -9.47
N LYS A 31 -13.14 -7.59 -8.23
CA LYS A 31 -12.31 -8.66 -7.63
C LYS A 31 -12.74 -8.94 -6.17
N PRO A 32 -13.97 -9.42 -5.93
CA PRO A 32 -14.53 -9.58 -4.57
C PRO A 32 -13.74 -10.52 -3.64
N ASP A 33 -12.88 -11.38 -4.20
CA ASP A 33 -12.05 -12.31 -3.42
C ASP A 33 -10.77 -11.66 -2.86
N LEU A 34 -10.45 -10.43 -3.26
CA LEU A 34 -9.22 -9.73 -2.87
C LEU A 34 -9.47 -8.33 -2.28
N TYR A 35 -10.71 -7.86 -2.32
CA TYR A 35 -11.13 -6.56 -1.81
C TYR A 35 -12.43 -6.72 -1.03
N TYR A 36 -12.56 -6.00 0.08
CA TYR A 36 -13.84 -5.73 0.73
C TYR A 36 -14.41 -4.37 0.33
N LEU A 37 -13.54 -3.43 -0.04
CA LEU A 37 -13.89 -2.04 -0.23
C LEU A 37 -14.09 -1.71 -1.72
N THR A 38 -14.90 -0.69 -1.96
CA THR A 38 -15.03 -0.02 -3.27
C THR A 38 -13.96 1.04 -3.45
N ASN A 39 -13.72 1.47 -4.68
CA ASN A 39 -12.83 2.59 -4.98
C ASN A 39 -13.21 3.88 -4.18
N ALA A 40 -14.51 4.14 -4.00
CA ALA A 40 -15.00 5.31 -3.26
C ALA A 40 -14.73 5.27 -1.75
N GLN A 41 -14.43 4.10 -1.19
CA GLN A 41 -14.10 3.89 0.22
C GLN A 41 -12.59 3.88 0.47
N ALA A 42 -11.78 4.00 -0.58
CA ALA A 42 -10.33 3.98 -0.45
C ALA A 42 -9.82 5.19 0.36
N ILE A 43 -8.71 4.97 1.08
CA ILE A 43 -7.94 6.06 1.68
C ILE A 43 -7.32 6.89 0.56
N ASP A 44 -7.54 8.21 0.59
CA ASP A 44 -6.80 9.10 -0.30
C ASP A 44 -5.35 9.27 0.16
N SER A 45 -4.53 8.30 -0.22
CA SER A 45 -3.10 8.24 0.13
C SER A 45 -2.32 9.45 -0.36
N LEU A 46 -2.73 10.09 -1.46
CA LEU A 46 -2.10 11.27 -2.00
C LEU A 46 -2.38 12.50 -1.13
N ALA A 47 -3.61 12.64 -0.63
CA ALA A 47 -3.96 13.71 0.29
C ALA A 47 -3.30 13.53 1.67
N LEU A 48 -3.10 12.29 2.12
CA LEU A 48 -2.59 11.98 3.45
C LEU A 48 -1.06 11.98 3.55
N LEU A 49 -0.36 11.39 2.57
CA LEU A 49 1.08 11.16 2.67
C LEU A 49 1.88 12.36 2.19
N PRO A 50 3.03 12.67 2.83
CA PRO A 50 3.96 13.65 2.30
C PRO A 50 4.56 13.15 0.97
N PRO A 51 5.10 14.05 0.13
CA PRO A 51 5.90 13.64 -1.02
C PRO A 51 7.08 12.75 -0.60
N PRO A 52 7.51 11.79 -1.45
CA PRO A 52 8.67 10.97 -1.14
C PRO A 52 9.95 11.84 -1.06
N PRO A 53 10.99 11.39 -0.33
CA PRO A 53 12.28 12.07 -0.31
C PRO A 53 12.82 12.32 -1.72
N ALA A 54 13.02 13.59 -2.06
CA ALA A 54 13.55 14.02 -3.35
C ALA A 54 15.04 13.70 -3.47
N VAL A 55 15.50 13.40 -4.69
CA VAL A 55 16.92 13.19 -4.99
C VAL A 55 17.72 14.43 -4.56
N GLY A 56 18.83 14.21 -3.85
CA GLY A 56 19.67 15.28 -3.30
C GLY A 56 19.27 15.77 -1.90
N SER A 57 18.13 15.32 -1.36
CA SER A 57 17.77 15.61 0.04
C SER A 57 18.52 14.72 1.04
N ILE A 58 18.66 15.18 2.29
CA ILE A 58 19.24 14.38 3.39
C ILE A 58 18.42 13.11 3.62
N ALA A 59 17.10 13.19 3.51
CA ALA A 59 16.23 12.02 3.64
C ALA A 59 16.49 10.99 2.53
N PHE A 60 16.78 11.43 1.30
CA PHE A 60 17.16 10.51 0.23
C PHE A 60 18.54 9.88 0.47
N LEU A 61 19.51 10.62 1.02
CA LEU A 61 20.79 10.05 1.43
C LEU A 61 20.61 8.95 2.48
N ASN A 62 19.69 9.15 3.44
CA ASN A 62 19.34 8.12 4.41
C ASN A 62 18.71 6.89 3.72
N ASP A 63 17.78 7.08 2.77
CA ASP A 63 17.21 5.97 2.01
C ASP A 63 18.29 5.15 1.28
N GLN A 64 19.30 5.82 0.71
CA GLN A 64 20.44 5.15 0.06
C GLN A 64 21.29 4.37 1.06
N ALA A 65 21.58 4.94 2.23
CA ALA A 65 22.34 4.26 3.29
C ALA A 65 21.61 3.00 3.79
N MET A 66 20.29 3.09 3.99
CA MET A 66 19.46 1.96 4.41
C MET A 66 19.39 0.87 3.33
N TYR A 67 19.33 1.26 2.05
CA TYR A 67 19.42 0.32 0.95
C TYR A 67 20.73 -0.47 0.97
N GLU A 68 21.88 0.21 1.09
CA GLU A 68 23.18 -0.45 1.14
C GLU A 68 23.31 -1.36 2.35
N GLN A 69 22.86 -0.91 3.52
CA GLN A 69 22.83 -1.74 4.72
C GLN A 69 22.02 -3.04 4.50
N GLY A 70 20.83 -2.92 3.90
CA GLY A 70 20.01 -4.09 3.56
C GLY A 70 20.66 -4.99 2.51
N ARG A 71 21.38 -4.41 1.53
CA ARG A 71 22.11 -5.16 0.51
C ARG A 71 23.22 -6.01 1.11
N LEU A 72 23.95 -5.49 2.09
CA LEU A 72 25.01 -6.22 2.79
C LEU A 72 24.48 -7.40 3.61
N LEU A 73 23.22 -7.35 4.07
CA LEU A 73 22.59 -8.43 4.83
C LEU A 73 22.07 -9.58 3.97
N ARG A 74 22.07 -9.47 2.63
CA ARG A 74 21.47 -10.47 1.72
C ARG A 74 22.00 -11.89 1.92
N ASN A 75 23.28 -12.04 2.25
CA ASN A 75 23.93 -13.34 2.43
C ASN A 75 23.85 -13.89 3.87
N THR A 76 23.08 -13.25 4.75
CA THR A 76 22.89 -13.67 6.15
C THR A 76 21.56 -14.42 6.32
N GLU A 77 21.35 -15.06 7.47
CA GLU A 77 20.03 -15.64 7.82
C GLU A 77 18.90 -14.61 7.76
N ARG A 78 19.17 -13.35 8.15
CA ARG A 78 18.17 -12.28 8.00
C ARG A 78 17.85 -12.01 6.53
N GLY A 79 18.85 -12.10 5.65
CA GLY A 79 18.70 -11.94 4.20
C GLY A 79 17.87 -13.05 3.57
N LYS A 80 18.07 -14.30 3.99
CA LYS A 80 17.24 -15.43 3.57
C LYS A 80 15.77 -15.23 3.95
N LEU A 81 15.51 -14.88 5.22
CA LEU A 81 14.16 -14.55 5.68
C LEU A 81 13.56 -13.38 4.88
N ALA A 82 14.36 -12.35 4.54
CA ALA A 82 13.86 -11.23 3.74
C ALA A 82 13.47 -11.63 2.30
N ALA A 83 14.15 -12.62 1.71
CA ALA A 83 13.78 -13.16 0.41
C ALA A 83 12.49 -13.99 0.47
N GLU A 84 12.30 -14.75 1.55
CA GLU A 84 11.05 -15.49 1.83
C GLU A 84 9.88 -14.51 2.07
N ASP A 85 10.08 -13.49 2.91
CA ASP A 85 9.11 -12.42 3.19
C ASP A 85 8.71 -11.64 1.93
N ALA A 86 9.60 -11.56 0.94
CA ALA A 86 9.36 -10.86 -0.33
C ALA A 86 8.44 -11.65 -1.29
N ASN A 87 8.03 -12.86 -0.94
CA ASN A 87 7.10 -13.66 -1.74
C ASN A 87 5.66 -13.53 -1.21
N LEU A 88 4.81 -12.80 -1.95
CA LEU A 88 3.41 -12.59 -1.59
C LEU A 88 2.42 -13.56 -2.26
N SER A 89 2.88 -14.65 -2.88
CA SER A 89 1.99 -15.62 -3.55
C SER A 89 0.81 -16.00 -2.65
N ALA A 90 -0.40 -16.08 -3.22
CA ALA A 90 -1.69 -16.17 -2.53
C ALA A 90 -1.64 -17.01 -1.22
N GLY A 91 -1.83 -16.35 -0.08
CA GLY A 91 -1.73 -16.94 1.27
C GLY A 91 -0.38 -16.74 1.98
N GLY A 92 0.66 -16.26 1.29
CA GLY A 92 2.01 -16.07 1.81
C GLY A 92 2.06 -15.15 3.03
N VAL A 93 1.32 -14.03 2.99
CA VAL A 93 1.24 -13.12 4.14
C VAL A 93 0.56 -13.78 5.33
N ALA A 94 -0.63 -14.36 5.13
CA ALA A 94 -1.38 -15.00 6.21
C ALA A 94 -0.55 -16.10 6.90
N ASN A 95 0.09 -16.96 6.09
CA ASN A 95 0.93 -18.03 6.61
C ASN A 95 2.20 -17.49 7.30
N ALA A 96 2.83 -16.43 6.77
CA ALA A 96 4.02 -15.81 7.37
C ALA A 96 3.77 -15.34 8.81
N PHE A 97 2.53 -14.99 9.17
CA PHE A 97 2.18 -14.61 10.54
C PHE A 97 1.86 -15.79 11.48
N SER A 98 1.78 -17.03 11.00
CA SER A 98 1.40 -18.20 11.81
C SER A 98 2.25 -18.36 13.08
N SER A 99 3.58 -18.24 12.93
CA SER A 99 4.52 -18.35 14.06
C SER A 99 4.30 -17.24 15.08
N ALA A 100 4.16 -15.99 14.63
CA ALA A 100 3.93 -14.83 15.49
C ALA A 100 2.53 -14.85 16.15
N PHE A 101 1.53 -15.39 15.46
CA PHE A 101 0.16 -15.51 15.95
C PHE A 101 0.01 -16.66 16.96
N GLY A 102 0.87 -17.68 16.89
CA GLY A 102 0.89 -18.84 17.79
C GLY A 102 0.02 -20.02 17.33
N SER A 103 -0.57 -19.95 16.13
CA SER A 103 -1.30 -21.06 15.52
C SER A 103 -1.23 -20.98 13.98
N PRO A 104 -1.37 -22.10 13.25
CA PRO A 104 -1.38 -22.08 11.79
C PRO A 104 -2.52 -21.21 11.24
N ILE A 105 -2.18 -20.29 10.32
CA ILE A 105 -3.16 -19.48 9.58
C ILE A 105 -3.21 -20.00 8.15
N THR A 106 -3.90 -21.14 7.98
CA THR A 106 -4.06 -21.83 6.70
C THR A 106 -5.54 -21.96 6.34
N GLU A 107 -5.86 -22.24 5.09
CA GLU A 107 -7.23 -22.55 4.66
C GLU A 107 -7.84 -23.74 5.42
N LYS A 108 -7.00 -24.70 5.83
CA LYS A 108 -7.41 -25.88 6.55
C LYS A 108 -7.65 -25.60 8.04
N ASP A 109 -6.71 -24.94 8.69
CA ASP A 109 -6.67 -24.84 10.15
C ASP A 109 -7.39 -23.58 10.66
N ALA A 110 -7.47 -22.52 9.85
CA ALA A 110 -8.10 -21.26 10.19
C ALA A 110 -8.86 -20.65 9.00
N PRO A 111 -9.85 -21.35 8.39
CA PRO A 111 -10.47 -20.97 7.12
C PRO A 111 -11.05 -19.56 7.10
N GLN A 112 -11.73 -19.14 8.16
CA GLN A 112 -12.35 -17.80 8.23
C GLN A 112 -11.31 -16.70 8.38
N LEU A 113 -10.25 -16.94 9.17
CA LEU A 113 -9.17 -15.99 9.32
C LEU A 113 -8.34 -15.89 8.05
N HIS A 114 -8.03 -17.02 7.41
CA HIS A 114 -7.34 -17.05 6.13
C HIS A 114 -8.13 -16.28 5.06
N LYS A 115 -9.45 -16.55 4.94
CA LYS A 115 -10.33 -15.82 4.02
C LYS A 115 -10.35 -14.32 4.32
N LEU A 116 -10.50 -13.95 5.59
CA LEU A 116 -10.48 -12.54 6.01
C LEU A 116 -9.21 -11.83 5.54
N LEU A 117 -8.05 -12.42 5.82
CA LEU A 117 -6.76 -11.83 5.48
C LEU A 117 -6.55 -11.76 3.97
N THR A 118 -6.98 -12.79 3.23
CA THR A 118 -6.88 -12.82 1.76
C THR A 118 -7.75 -11.75 1.10
N ASN A 119 -9.01 -11.62 1.54
CA ASN A 119 -9.94 -10.66 0.96
C ASN A 119 -9.62 -9.19 1.27
N MET A 120 -8.73 -8.89 2.23
CA MET A 120 -8.28 -7.53 2.52
C MET A 120 -6.91 -7.17 1.90
N ILE A 121 -6.28 -8.10 1.17
CA ILE A 121 -4.92 -7.90 0.62
C ILE A 121 -4.90 -6.67 -0.25
N GLU A 122 -5.83 -6.53 -1.19
CA GLU A 122 -5.76 -5.43 -2.16
C GLU A 122 -6.49 -4.17 -1.66
N ASP A 123 -7.31 -4.27 -0.62
CA ASP A 123 -7.74 -3.08 0.14
C ASP A 123 -6.52 -2.34 0.71
N ALA A 124 -5.60 -3.09 1.32
CA ALA A 124 -4.38 -2.54 1.91
C ALA A 124 -3.28 -2.28 0.87
N GLY A 125 -3.08 -3.21 -0.07
CA GLY A 125 -1.97 -3.22 -1.02
C GLY A 125 -2.15 -2.27 -2.20
N ASP A 126 -3.38 -2.15 -2.69
CA ASP A 126 -3.72 -1.37 -3.88
C ASP A 126 -4.58 -0.15 -3.50
N LEU A 127 -5.83 -0.33 -3.04
CA LEU A 127 -6.76 0.79 -2.77
C LEU A 127 -6.14 1.85 -1.84
N ALA A 128 -5.56 1.43 -0.72
CA ALA A 128 -4.95 2.35 0.25
C ALA A 128 -3.64 3.01 -0.21
N THR A 129 -3.07 2.62 -1.37
CA THR A 129 -1.79 3.15 -1.85
C THR A 129 -1.83 3.77 -3.25
N ARG A 130 -2.90 3.53 -4.01
CA ARG A 130 -2.96 3.78 -5.44
C ARG A 130 -2.75 5.25 -5.81
N SER A 131 -3.48 6.18 -5.18
CA SER A 131 -3.43 7.59 -5.58
C SER A 131 -2.02 8.20 -5.44
N ALA A 132 -1.29 7.90 -4.36
CA ALA A 132 0.08 8.34 -4.18
C ALA A 132 1.05 7.64 -5.15
N LYS A 133 0.87 6.33 -5.40
CA LYS A 133 1.71 5.59 -6.34
C LYS A 133 1.64 6.13 -7.75
N GLU A 134 0.42 6.33 -8.25
CA GLU A 134 0.16 6.86 -9.58
C GLU A 134 0.65 8.29 -9.73
N LYS A 135 0.51 9.11 -8.68
CA LYS A 135 0.98 10.50 -8.70
C LYS A 135 2.50 10.61 -8.73
N TYR A 136 3.19 9.89 -7.84
CA TYR A 136 4.62 10.10 -7.63
C TYR A 136 5.49 9.23 -8.52
N MET A 137 5.01 8.04 -8.94
CA MET A 137 5.76 7.09 -9.77
C MET A 137 7.23 6.91 -9.36
N ARG A 138 7.47 6.88 -8.04
CA ARG A 138 8.82 6.85 -7.47
C ARG A 138 9.57 5.62 -7.96
N ILE A 139 10.77 5.82 -8.50
CA ILE A 139 11.65 4.74 -8.97
C ILE A 139 12.05 3.84 -7.79
N ARG A 140 12.00 2.52 -7.99
CA ARG A 140 12.40 1.54 -6.97
C ARG A 140 13.92 1.48 -6.84
N PRO A 141 14.46 1.13 -5.66
CA PRO A 141 15.91 1.11 -5.44
C PRO A 141 16.67 0.22 -6.43
N PHE A 142 16.18 -0.98 -6.72
CA PHE A 142 16.84 -1.89 -7.66
C PHE A 142 16.90 -1.34 -9.09
N ALA A 143 15.85 -0.62 -9.52
CA ALA A 143 15.81 0.05 -10.82
C ALA A 143 16.69 1.30 -10.84
N PHE A 144 16.75 2.05 -9.73
CA PHE A 144 17.63 3.20 -9.57
C PHE A 144 19.11 2.80 -9.66
N TYR A 145 19.50 1.70 -9.02
CA TYR A 145 20.88 1.19 -9.02
C TYR A 145 21.19 0.26 -10.21
N GLY A 146 20.20 -0.10 -11.03
CA GLY A 146 20.40 -1.02 -12.17
C GLY A 146 20.82 -2.43 -11.76
N VAL A 147 20.35 -2.92 -10.60
CA VAL A 147 20.70 -4.24 -10.06
C VAL A 147 19.47 -5.10 -9.82
N SER A 148 19.65 -6.41 -9.76
CA SER A 148 18.58 -7.34 -9.39
C SER A 148 18.23 -7.27 -7.90
N THR A 149 16.96 -7.54 -7.59
CA THR A 149 16.50 -7.73 -6.21
C THR A 149 16.88 -9.13 -5.69
N CYS A 150 16.55 -9.41 -4.43
CA CYS A 150 16.62 -10.77 -3.86
C CYS A 150 15.45 -11.68 -4.29
N ASN A 151 14.37 -11.13 -4.87
CA ASN A 151 13.25 -11.86 -5.45
C ASN A 151 13.02 -11.41 -6.90
N THR A 152 13.65 -12.10 -7.84
CA THR A 152 13.61 -11.73 -9.26
C THR A 152 12.26 -12.01 -9.93
N THR A 153 11.43 -12.89 -9.36
CA THR A 153 10.15 -13.32 -9.95
C THR A 153 9.17 -12.16 -10.16
N GLU A 154 9.12 -11.19 -9.24
CA GLU A 154 8.21 -10.04 -9.35
C GLU A 154 8.86 -8.79 -9.93
N GLN A 155 10.15 -8.84 -10.25
CA GLN A 155 10.95 -7.65 -10.57
C GLN A 155 10.39 -6.85 -11.75
N ASP A 156 9.97 -7.53 -12.82
CA ASP A 156 9.45 -6.87 -14.04
C ASP A 156 8.12 -6.16 -13.80
N LYS A 157 7.24 -6.77 -13.00
CA LYS A 157 5.97 -6.16 -12.57
C LYS A 157 6.25 -4.96 -11.68
N LEU A 158 7.16 -5.11 -10.71
CA LEU A 158 7.49 -4.06 -9.76
C LEU A 158 8.17 -2.87 -10.44
N ALA A 159 9.03 -3.09 -11.43
CA ALA A 159 9.73 -2.03 -12.16
C ALA A 159 8.78 -1.03 -12.82
N LYS A 160 7.57 -1.47 -13.20
CA LYS A 160 6.54 -0.66 -13.86
C LYS A 160 5.57 0.01 -12.87
N ASN A 161 5.71 -0.22 -11.57
CA ASN A 161 4.80 0.28 -10.53
C ASN A 161 5.55 1.17 -9.52
N GLY A 162 4.96 2.31 -9.16
CA GLY A 162 5.52 3.28 -8.21
C GLY A 162 5.94 2.65 -6.86
N SER A 163 7.11 3.07 -6.37
CA SER A 163 7.70 2.58 -5.12
C SER A 163 7.07 3.16 -3.85
N TYR A 164 6.28 4.24 -3.94
CA TYR A 164 5.82 5.02 -2.79
C TYR A 164 4.30 5.20 -2.76
N PRO A 165 3.62 4.82 -1.66
CA PRO A 165 4.13 4.02 -0.55
C PRO A 165 4.34 2.55 -0.96
N SER A 166 4.85 1.70 -0.06
CA SER A 166 5.00 0.26 -0.31
C SER A 166 3.68 -0.49 -0.09
N GLY A 167 3.16 -1.12 -1.14
CA GLY A 167 1.93 -1.95 -1.04
C GLY A 167 2.14 -3.21 -0.19
N HIS A 168 3.29 -3.88 -0.33
CA HIS A 168 3.64 -5.06 0.47
C HIS A 168 3.70 -4.72 1.97
N THR A 169 4.29 -3.58 2.31
CA THR A 169 4.36 -3.11 3.69
C THR A 169 2.98 -2.73 4.23
N SER A 170 2.15 -2.10 3.40
CA SER A 170 0.76 -1.78 3.76
C SER A 170 -0.04 -3.05 4.10
N ILE A 171 0.07 -4.10 3.27
CA ILE A 171 -0.54 -5.42 3.52
C ILE A 171 -0.05 -5.99 4.85
N GLY A 172 1.27 -6.14 5.03
CA GLY A 172 1.84 -6.75 6.23
C GLY A 172 1.46 -6.00 7.52
N TRP A 173 1.44 -4.66 7.48
CA TRP A 173 1.06 -3.85 8.63
C TRP A 173 -0.43 -3.96 8.94
N ALA A 174 -1.30 -3.89 7.93
CA ALA A 174 -2.74 -4.06 8.11
C ALA A 174 -3.08 -5.46 8.66
N THR A 175 -2.46 -6.51 8.13
CA THR A 175 -2.59 -7.88 8.63
C THR A 175 -2.16 -7.97 10.10
N ALA A 176 -1.01 -7.40 10.47
CA ALA A 176 -0.54 -7.42 11.85
C ALA A 176 -1.52 -6.74 12.82
N LEU A 177 -2.12 -5.60 12.42
CA LEU A 177 -3.10 -4.89 13.24
C LEU A 177 -4.39 -5.70 13.44
N VAL A 178 -4.90 -6.34 12.38
CA VAL A 178 -6.08 -7.22 12.45
C VAL A 178 -5.80 -8.41 13.36
N LEU A 179 -4.66 -9.07 13.20
CA LEU A 179 -4.27 -10.20 14.05
C LEU A 179 -4.07 -9.81 15.52
N ALA A 180 -3.44 -8.66 15.78
CA ALA A 180 -3.27 -8.14 17.13
C ALA A 180 -4.62 -7.84 17.82
N ARG A 181 -5.62 -7.39 17.06
CA ARG A 181 -6.97 -7.20 17.60
C ARG A 181 -7.66 -8.53 17.92
N SER A 182 -7.54 -9.52 17.05
CA SER A 182 -8.15 -10.84 17.21
C SER A 182 -7.59 -11.62 18.40
N THR A 183 -6.28 -11.56 18.64
CA THR A 183 -5.64 -12.24 19.80
C THR A 183 -6.06 -11.66 21.14
N ARG A 184 -6.37 -10.35 21.21
CA ARG A 184 -6.77 -9.68 22.45
C ARG A 184 -8.13 -10.17 22.97
N SER A 185 -9.02 -10.59 22.08
CA SER A 185 -10.35 -11.12 22.47
C SER A 185 -10.30 -12.50 23.14
N GLY A 186 -9.24 -13.29 22.90
CA GLY A 186 -9.04 -14.61 23.50
C GLY A 186 -8.48 -14.58 24.94
N LYS A 187 -7.96 -13.42 25.39
CA LYS A 187 -7.38 -13.25 26.74
C LYS A 187 -8.32 -12.57 27.74
N THR A 188 -9.52 -12.17 27.33
CA THR A 188 -10.59 -11.72 28.24
C THR A 188 -11.45 -12.91 28.67
N LYS A 189 -10.93 -13.73 29.57
CA LYS A 189 -11.76 -14.39 30.59
C LYS A 189 -11.44 -13.70 31.91
N PHE A 190 -12.33 -12.80 32.33
CA PHE A 190 -12.49 -12.45 33.74
C PHE A 190 -13.50 -13.44 34.34
#